data_AF-A0A353TFW5-F1
#
_entry.id   AF-A0A353TFW5-F1
#
_cell.length_a   1.000
_cell.length_b   1.000
_cell.length_c   1.000
_cell.angle_alpha   90.00
_cell.angle_beta   90.00
_cell.angle_gamma   90.00
#
_symmetry.space_group_name_H-M   'P 1'
#
loop_
_entity.id
_entity.type
_entity.pdbx_description
1 polymer ?
#
loop_
_entity_poly.entity_id
_entity_poly.type
_entity_poly.pdbx_seq_one_letter_code
_entity_poly.pdbx_strand_id
1 'polypeptide(L)'
;FEAIGISSSVLNTYFKGISSKIEGIDMDDIAYEVLQPFFEAFSETANEASRLENLGIYAYRNNGEYHAWNPETVSRLQIATKTNNYGLFKEYTRTVDDKPNPAFIRDMLDYKRNPIDISEVEPAANIMKRFCTGAMSYGSISREAHEAMAIAMNIIGGRSNTGEGGEDPERYKKRDDGLSTRSAIKQVASGRFGVTAEYLVNADELQIKIAQGAKPGEGGQLPGYKVDKIIARTRHSIPGISLISPPPHHDIYSIEDLAQLIFDLKNINPSAVVSVKLVAESGVGTIAAGVAKAKADLILISGSEGGTGASPASSIKHAGLPLEIGLAEIQQTLVMNNLRGVVRLQADGQVKTGRDIILSALLGAEEFGFATSALIVLGCVMMRKCHLNTCPVGVATQNAELRKRFVGRYEYLVNFFTFLAEETREHLAQLGCRTLEEAVGRADLLERKQFPDFPKTGKIDLSKIIFFPGDVTPNALHKISDQEHKICDVLDRELIRRSSPALDLLMPVEIKLKIRNIERAAGVMHSGETARRYGQAGLPG
;
A
#
# COMPACT_ATOMS: atom_id res chain seq x y z
N PHE A 1 -20.22 -11.66 1.76
CA PHE A 1 -20.09 -10.60 2.76
C PHE A 1 -19.31 -11.14 3.94
N GLU A 2 -18.63 -10.26 4.65
CA GLU A 2 -17.95 -10.56 5.90
C GLU A 2 -18.43 -9.59 6.97
N ALA A 3 -18.69 -10.10 8.16
CA ALA A 3 -19.13 -9.29 9.28
C ALA A 3 -17.91 -8.78 10.06
N ILE A 4 -17.93 -7.51 10.44
CA ILE A 4 -17.00 -6.93 11.39
C ILE A 4 -17.83 -6.32 12.51
N GLY A 5 -17.51 -6.62 13.77
CA GLY A 5 -18.19 -5.99 14.90
C GLY A 5 -19.57 -6.56 15.20
N ILE A 6 -19.91 -7.78 14.74
CA ILE A 6 -21.16 -8.49 15.06
C ILE A 6 -20.82 -9.82 15.75
N SER A 7 -21.53 -10.13 16.82
CA SER A 7 -21.33 -11.36 17.58
C SER A 7 -21.68 -12.62 16.79
N SER A 8 -20.92 -13.69 17.02
CA SER A 8 -21.18 -15.00 16.42
C SER A 8 -22.57 -15.56 16.76
N SER A 9 -23.14 -15.21 17.92
CA SER A 9 -24.50 -15.61 18.31
C SER A 9 -25.56 -15.10 17.31
N VAL A 10 -25.49 -13.82 16.95
CA VAL A 10 -26.37 -13.20 15.94
C VAL A 10 -26.14 -13.85 14.57
N LEU A 11 -24.87 -13.98 14.17
CA LEU A 11 -24.52 -14.51 12.84
C LEU A 11 -24.96 -15.97 12.66
N ASN A 12 -24.73 -16.83 13.66
CA ASN A 12 -25.12 -18.24 13.58
C ASN A 12 -26.63 -18.45 13.51
N THR A 13 -27.39 -17.56 14.16
CA THR A 13 -28.86 -17.63 14.19
C THR A 13 -29.47 -17.13 12.89
N TYR A 14 -29.01 -15.98 12.39
CA TYR A 14 -29.69 -15.24 11.31
C TYR A 14 -28.93 -15.20 9.98
N PHE A 15 -27.62 -15.45 9.98
CA PHE A 15 -26.72 -15.26 8.82
C PHE A 15 -25.74 -16.43 8.63
N LYS A 16 -26.28 -17.66 8.54
CA LYS A 16 -25.47 -18.90 8.41
C LYS A 16 -24.41 -18.77 7.30
N GLY A 17 -23.17 -19.09 7.65
CA GLY A 17 -22.03 -19.05 6.74
C GLY A 17 -21.26 -17.72 6.73
N ILE A 18 -21.71 -16.70 7.46
CA ILE A 18 -20.95 -15.46 7.69
C ILE A 18 -20.26 -15.55 9.06
N SER A 19 -18.99 -15.18 9.12
CA SER A 19 -18.21 -15.09 10.36
C SER A 19 -17.78 -13.65 10.66
N SER A 20 -17.57 -13.36 11.94
CA SER A 20 -16.85 -12.17 12.41
C SER A 20 -15.52 -12.58 13.01
N LYS A 21 -14.44 -11.92 12.59
CA LYS A 21 -13.10 -12.17 13.13
C LYS A 21 -12.90 -11.57 14.51
N ILE A 22 -13.72 -10.58 14.88
CA ILE A 22 -13.53 -9.79 16.09
C ILE A 22 -14.76 -9.77 17.01
N GLU A 23 -15.76 -10.62 16.77
CA GLU A 23 -17.05 -10.58 17.47
C GLU A 23 -17.66 -9.17 17.46
N GLY A 24 -18.48 -8.79 18.45
CA GLY A 24 -19.03 -7.45 18.59
C GLY A 24 -20.48 -7.44 19.06
N ILE A 25 -21.30 -6.57 18.47
CA ILE A 25 -22.66 -6.28 18.94
C ILE A 25 -23.59 -7.50 18.89
N ASP A 26 -24.54 -7.55 19.82
CA ASP A 26 -25.56 -8.59 19.93
C ASP A 26 -26.95 -8.10 19.50
N MET A 27 -27.98 -8.94 19.66
CA MET A 27 -29.35 -8.58 19.28
C MET A 27 -29.90 -7.41 20.09
N ASP A 28 -29.48 -7.25 21.35
CA ASP A 28 -29.98 -6.19 22.22
C ASP A 28 -29.41 -4.84 21.77
N ASP A 29 -28.12 -4.80 21.42
CA ASP A 29 -27.50 -3.62 20.82
C ASP A 29 -28.17 -3.23 19.50
N ILE A 30 -28.38 -4.20 18.61
CA ILE A 30 -29.00 -3.96 17.30
C ILE A 30 -30.42 -3.43 17.48
N ALA A 31 -31.21 -4.02 18.38
CA ALA A 31 -32.55 -3.56 18.68
C ALA A 31 -32.53 -2.13 19.23
N TYR A 32 -31.63 -1.83 20.16
CA TYR A 32 -31.48 -0.49 20.73
C TYR A 32 -31.14 0.57 19.67
N GLU A 33 -30.15 0.30 18.81
CA GLU A 33 -29.71 1.24 17.77
C GLU A 33 -30.74 1.44 16.66
N VAL A 34 -31.55 0.42 16.34
CA VAL A 34 -32.65 0.56 15.38
C VAL A 34 -33.80 1.37 15.96
N LEU A 35 -34.08 1.21 17.26
CA LEU A 35 -35.17 1.91 17.93
C LEU A 35 -34.85 3.37 18.24
N GLN A 36 -33.58 3.74 18.42
CA GLN A 36 -33.20 5.11 18.75
C GLN A 36 -33.65 6.14 17.68
N PRO A 37 -33.32 6.00 16.37
CA PRO A 37 -33.80 6.93 15.35
C PRO A 37 -35.33 6.95 15.22
N PHE A 38 -36.00 5.82 15.50
CA PHE A 38 -37.46 5.77 15.54
C PHE A 38 -38.00 6.68 16.64
N PHE A 39 -37.50 6.59 17.87
CA PHE A 39 -37.95 7.46 18.96
C PHE A 39 -37.62 8.93 18.72
N GLU A 40 -36.46 9.23 18.13
CA GLU A 40 -36.08 10.60 17.75
C GLU A 40 -37.06 11.19 16.71
N ALA A 41 -37.37 10.44 15.66
CA ALA A 41 -38.25 10.87 14.57
C ALA A 41 -39.73 11.04 14.97
N PHE A 42 -40.20 10.27 15.96
CA PHE A 42 -41.60 10.29 16.41
C PHE A 42 -41.79 11.02 17.76
N SER A 43 -40.81 11.80 18.21
CA SER A 43 -40.93 12.61 19.44
C SER A 43 -41.90 13.79 19.25
N GLU A 44 -42.83 14.01 20.21
CA GLU A 44 -43.87 15.05 20.13
C GLU A 44 -43.34 16.48 20.03
N THR A 45 -42.05 16.69 20.32
CA THR A 45 -41.34 17.97 20.23
C THR A 45 -40.92 18.36 18.80
N ALA A 46 -40.99 17.45 17.82
CA ALA A 46 -40.57 17.69 16.44
C ALA A 46 -41.71 18.24 15.56
N ASN A 47 -42.26 19.42 15.89
CA ASN A 47 -43.34 20.06 15.13
C ASN A 47 -42.88 20.84 13.88
N GLU A 48 -41.58 20.89 13.58
CA GLU A 48 -41.07 21.40 12.30
C GLU A 48 -40.59 20.24 11.42
N ALA A 49 -40.84 20.33 10.12
CA ALA A 49 -40.31 19.37 9.13
C ALA A 49 -38.78 19.27 9.27
N SER A 50 -38.32 18.25 10.00
CA SER A 50 -36.91 18.03 10.28
C SER A 50 -36.18 17.77 8.97
N ARG A 51 -35.30 18.68 8.56
CA ARG A 51 -34.36 18.42 7.47
C ARG A 51 -33.49 17.24 7.88
N LEU A 52 -33.29 16.28 6.98
CA LEU A 52 -32.36 15.17 7.21
C LEU A 52 -30.98 15.73 7.57
N GLU A 53 -30.41 15.26 8.68
CA GLU A 53 -29.11 15.69 9.15
C GLU A 53 -27.99 15.14 8.25
N ASN A 54 -27.00 15.97 7.96
CA ASN A 54 -25.79 15.53 7.26
C ASN A 54 -24.76 15.04 8.27
N LEU A 55 -24.75 13.73 8.49
CA LEU A 55 -23.85 13.05 9.44
C LEU A 55 -22.36 13.07 9.02
N GLY A 56 -21.98 13.63 7.87
CA GLY A 56 -20.57 13.74 7.47
C GLY A 56 -19.88 12.44 7.03
N ILE A 57 -20.61 11.32 6.91
CA ILE A 57 -20.05 9.97 6.63
C ILE A 57 -19.05 9.94 5.46
N TYR A 58 -19.32 10.64 4.36
CA TYR A 58 -18.48 10.61 3.16
C TYR A 58 -17.41 11.72 3.12
N ALA A 59 -17.67 12.83 3.80
CA ALA A 59 -16.81 14.00 3.82
C ALA A 59 -16.99 14.76 5.13
N TYR A 60 -15.86 15.13 5.72
CA TYR A 60 -15.80 15.80 7.02
C TYR A 60 -16.79 16.98 7.15
N ARG A 61 -17.44 17.00 8.31
CA ARG A 61 -18.31 18.07 8.82
C ARG A 61 -17.95 18.30 10.28
N ASN A 62 -18.04 19.55 10.75
CA ASN A 62 -17.64 19.90 12.12
C ASN A 62 -18.41 19.14 13.21
N ASN A 63 -19.70 18.86 12.96
CA ASN A 63 -20.58 18.14 13.89
C ASN A 63 -20.97 16.75 13.34
N GLY A 64 -20.13 16.17 12.48
CA GLY A 64 -20.40 14.87 11.85
C GLY A 64 -19.50 13.76 12.39
N GLU A 65 -19.51 12.65 11.66
CA GLU A 65 -18.65 11.48 11.89
C GLU A 65 -17.17 11.85 12.02
N TYR A 66 -16.47 11.16 12.91
CA TYR A 66 -15.04 11.35 13.08
C TYR A 66 -14.29 10.88 11.83
N HIS A 67 -13.36 11.72 11.37
CA HIS A 67 -12.42 11.35 10.32
C HIS A 67 -10.99 11.44 10.85
N ALA A 68 -10.25 10.35 10.68
CA ALA A 68 -8.83 10.27 11.03
C ALA A 68 -7.97 11.33 10.31
N TRP A 69 -8.41 11.78 9.13
CA TRP A 69 -7.91 12.97 8.47
C TRP A 69 -8.95 14.07 8.55
N ASN A 70 -8.68 15.05 9.41
CA ASN A 70 -9.51 16.22 9.69
C ASN A 70 -8.65 17.50 9.61
N PRO A 71 -9.25 18.70 9.64
CA PRO A 71 -8.48 19.95 9.49
C PRO A 71 -7.32 20.12 10.48
N GLU A 72 -7.49 19.67 11.73
CA GLU A 72 -6.47 19.76 12.77
C GLU A 72 -5.26 18.88 12.47
N THR A 73 -5.49 17.57 12.24
CA THR A 73 -4.44 16.60 11.92
C THR A 73 -3.70 16.96 10.63
N VAL A 74 -4.41 17.43 9.60
CA VAL A 74 -3.83 17.89 8.33
C VAL A 74 -2.92 19.11 8.56
N SER A 75 -3.42 20.13 9.25
CA SER A 75 -2.68 21.38 9.49
C SER A 75 -1.42 21.14 10.30
N ARG A 76 -1.51 20.38 11.41
CA ARG A 76 -0.36 20.10 12.27
C ARG A 76 0.75 19.36 11.54
N LEU A 77 0.40 18.31 10.77
CA LEU A 77 1.38 17.55 9.99
C LEU A 77 2.09 18.44 8.95
N GLN A 78 1.34 19.26 8.22
CA GLN A 78 1.92 20.20 7.25
C GLN A 78 2.86 21.21 7.90
N ILE A 79 2.44 21.83 9.00
CA ILE A 79 3.27 22.81 9.72
C ILE A 79 4.55 22.14 10.23
N ALA A 80 4.45 21.00 10.92
CA ALA A 80 5.59 20.28 11.48
C ALA A 80 6.65 19.98 10.43
N THR A 81 6.25 19.39 9.30
CA THR A 81 7.16 19.00 8.21
C THR A 81 7.72 20.19 7.43
N LYS A 82 6.95 21.25 7.23
CA LYS A 82 7.39 22.47 6.54
C LYS A 82 8.38 23.28 7.37
N THR A 83 8.18 23.33 8.69
CA THR A 83 9.04 24.04 9.64
C THR A 83 10.19 23.20 10.18
N ASN A 84 10.30 21.94 9.74
CA ASN A 84 11.24 20.96 10.25
C ASN A 84 11.23 20.89 11.79
N ASN A 85 10.04 20.82 12.39
CA ASN A 85 9.86 20.83 13.84
C ASN A 85 9.30 19.49 14.33
N TYR A 86 10.17 18.68 14.92
CA TYR A 86 9.80 17.37 15.47
C TYR A 86 8.83 17.46 16.67
N GLY A 87 8.93 18.52 17.50
CA GLY A 87 7.99 18.73 18.61
C GLY A 87 6.55 18.91 18.12
N LEU A 88 6.35 19.70 17.06
CA LEU A 88 5.03 19.83 16.42
C LEU A 88 4.57 18.53 15.75
N PHE A 89 5.51 17.69 15.28
CA PHE A 89 5.16 16.36 14.78
C PHE A 89 4.64 15.47 15.91
N LYS A 90 5.28 15.48 17.09
CA LYS A 90 4.77 14.76 18.29
C LYS A 90 3.40 15.27 18.74
N GLU A 91 3.12 16.56 18.61
CA GLU A 91 1.77 17.09 18.86
C GLU A 91 0.73 16.60 17.85
N TYR A 92 1.14 16.36 16.60
CA TYR A 92 0.31 15.71 15.58
C TYR A 92 0.07 14.23 15.91
N THR A 93 1.11 13.46 16.22
CA THR A 93 0.96 12.01 16.47
C THR A 93 0.16 11.74 17.73
N ARG A 94 0.32 12.57 18.77
CA ARG A 94 -0.52 12.54 19.97
C ARG A 94 -2.01 12.70 19.67
N THR A 95 -2.42 13.60 18.75
CA THR A 95 -3.86 13.72 18.41
C THR A 95 -4.37 12.56 17.58
N VAL A 96 -3.49 11.85 16.88
CA VAL A 96 -3.84 10.63 16.16
C VAL A 96 -3.95 9.44 17.11
N ASP A 97 -3.01 9.29 18.05
CA ASP A 97 -2.87 8.10 18.90
C ASP A 97 -3.71 8.17 20.19
N ASP A 98 -3.87 9.34 20.79
CA ASP A 98 -4.57 9.56 22.08
C ASP A 98 -5.98 10.13 21.91
N LYS A 99 -6.63 9.81 20.80
CA LYS A 99 -8.04 10.17 20.57
C LYS A 99 -8.97 9.44 21.55
N PRO A 100 -10.07 10.09 21.99
CA PRO A 100 -10.98 9.52 22.98
C PRO A 100 -11.73 8.29 22.45
N ASN A 101 -12.05 8.26 21.16
CA ASN A 101 -12.87 7.21 20.55
C ASN A 101 -12.00 6.40 19.59
N PRO A 102 -11.96 5.06 19.69
CA PRO A 102 -11.22 4.23 18.75
C PRO A 102 -11.89 4.28 17.37
N ALA A 103 -11.09 4.52 16.33
CA ALA A 103 -11.52 4.59 14.94
C ALA A 103 -10.96 3.42 14.09
N PHE A 104 -9.89 2.78 14.55
CA PHE A 104 -9.25 1.62 13.94
C PHE A 104 -9.10 0.48 14.96
N ILE A 105 -8.91 -0.76 14.48
CA ILE A 105 -8.65 -1.91 15.37
C ILE A 105 -7.37 -1.67 16.19
N ARG A 106 -6.31 -1.13 15.58
CA ARG A 106 -5.05 -0.78 16.26
C ARG A 106 -5.16 0.27 17.36
N ASP A 107 -6.28 0.98 17.46
CA ASP A 107 -6.51 1.88 18.60
C ASP A 107 -6.79 1.10 19.88
N MET A 108 -7.36 -0.09 19.76
CA MET A 108 -7.65 -1.02 20.86
C MET A 108 -6.48 -1.98 21.14
N LEU A 109 -5.35 -1.80 20.45
CA LEU A 109 -4.11 -2.52 20.72
C LEU A 109 -3.14 -1.60 21.42
N ASP A 110 -2.24 -2.17 22.21
CA ASP A 110 -1.06 -1.55 22.80
C ASP A 110 0.05 -2.60 22.89
N TYR A 111 1.18 -2.31 23.52
CA TYR A 111 2.29 -3.27 23.65
C TYR A 111 2.96 -3.26 25.03
N LYS A 112 3.58 -4.37 25.40
CA LYS A 112 4.36 -4.51 26.64
C LYS A 112 5.57 -3.57 26.63
N ARG A 113 5.91 -3.00 27.79
CA ARG A 113 7.06 -2.11 27.93
C ARG A 113 8.20 -2.82 28.64
N ASN A 114 9.37 -2.83 28.01
CA ASN A 114 10.63 -3.26 28.62
C ASN A 114 11.76 -2.33 28.18
N PRO A 115 11.75 -1.06 28.63
CA PRO A 115 12.48 -0.01 27.94
C PRO A 115 14.00 -0.19 27.96
N ILE A 116 14.64 0.15 26.84
CA ILE A 116 16.09 0.26 26.67
C ILE A 116 16.49 1.71 26.35
N ASP A 117 17.79 2.03 26.39
CA ASP A 117 18.26 3.34 25.97
C ASP A 117 18.08 3.51 24.45
N ILE A 118 17.58 4.67 24.00
CA ILE A 118 17.36 4.94 22.58
C ILE A 118 18.65 4.91 21.75
N SER A 119 19.82 5.11 22.37
CA SER A 119 21.12 4.97 21.72
C SER A 119 21.46 3.53 21.33
N GLU A 120 20.82 2.52 21.94
CA GLU A 120 20.93 1.12 21.53
C GLU A 120 20.06 0.78 20.31
N VAL A 121 19.08 1.63 19.99
CA VAL A 121 18.16 1.41 18.87
C VAL A 121 18.81 1.83 17.56
N GLU A 122 18.61 1.00 16.52
CA GLU A 122 19.13 1.23 15.17
C GLU A 122 18.88 2.66 14.66
N PRO A 123 19.80 3.22 13.85
CA PRO A 123 19.64 4.58 13.34
C PRO A 123 18.38 4.75 12.49
N ALA A 124 17.77 5.94 12.53
CA ALA A 124 16.56 6.27 11.76
C ALA A 124 16.74 6.03 10.25
N ALA A 125 17.95 6.23 9.73
CA ALA A 125 18.29 5.95 8.33
C ALA A 125 18.08 4.48 7.92
N ASN A 126 18.20 3.52 8.84
CA ASN A 126 17.92 2.11 8.53
C ASN A 126 16.42 1.82 8.52
N ILE A 127 15.66 2.45 9.41
CA ILE A 127 14.20 2.36 9.44
C ILE A 127 13.60 2.98 8.16
N MET A 128 14.10 4.12 7.69
CA MET A 128 13.61 4.78 6.48
C MET A 128 13.73 3.93 5.20
N LYS A 129 14.68 2.98 5.13
CA LYS A 129 14.79 2.03 4.01
C LYS A 129 13.61 1.07 3.91
N ARG A 130 12.82 0.95 4.98
CA ARG A 130 11.60 0.13 5.07
C ARG A 130 10.34 0.94 4.71
N PHE A 131 10.49 2.23 4.42
CA PHE A 131 9.38 3.08 4.01
C PHE A 131 9.22 3.12 2.50
N CYS A 132 7.97 3.01 2.06
CA CYS A 132 7.59 3.12 0.66
C CYS A 132 6.49 4.16 0.49
N THR A 133 6.51 4.95 -0.59
CA THR A 133 5.31 5.71 -0.96
C THR A 133 4.35 4.80 -1.74
N GLY A 134 3.06 4.87 -1.38
CA GLY A 134 2.04 4.02 -1.98
C GLY A 134 1.87 4.29 -3.48
N ALA A 135 1.41 3.27 -4.20
CA ALA A 135 1.17 3.30 -5.64
C ALA A 135 0.11 4.35 -6.04
N MET A 136 0.55 5.52 -6.51
CA MET A 136 -0.33 6.62 -6.93
C MET A 136 0.02 7.04 -8.35
N SER A 137 -0.83 6.65 -9.30
CA SER A 137 -0.52 6.79 -10.73
C SER A 137 -0.27 8.25 -11.15
N TYR A 138 0.77 8.47 -11.97
CA TYR A 138 0.83 9.67 -12.80
C TYR A 138 -0.44 9.78 -13.67
N GLY A 139 -1.12 10.92 -13.59
CA GLY A 139 -2.47 11.15 -14.09
C GLY A 139 -3.50 11.30 -12.97
N SER A 140 -3.46 10.44 -11.95
CA SER A 140 -4.25 10.64 -10.71
C SER A 140 -3.70 11.83 -9.93
N ILE A 141 -2.38 11.85 -9.76
CA ILE A 141 -1.62 12.97 -9.20
C ILE A 141 -0.83 13.69 -10.28
N SER A 142 -0.49 14.95 -10.01
CA SER A 142 0.33 15.79 -10.88
C SER A 142 1.75 15.25 -10.99
N ARG A 143 2.46 15.66 -12.05
CA ARG A 143 3.86 15.30 -12.26
C ARG A 143 4.73 15.80 -11.11
N GLU A 144 4.46 17.02 -10.64
CA GLU A 144 5.19 17.69 -9.57
C GLU A 144 5.11 16.91 -8.25
N ALA A 145 3.91 16.47 -7.86
CA ALA A 145 3.73 15.66 -6.66
C ALA A 145 4.41 14.29 -6.80
N HIS A 146 4.29 13.67 -7.99
CA HIS A 146 4.87 12.36 -8.27
C HIS A 146 6.41 12.38 -8.23
N GLU A 147 7.03 13.38 -8.85
CA GLU A 147 8.48 13.53 -8.87
C GLU A 147 9.03 13.95 -7.49
N ALA A 148 8.33 14.81 -6.74
CA ALA A 148 8.74 15.19 -5.39
C ALA A 148 8.83 13.98 -4.45
N MET A 149 7.88 13.04 -4.55
CA MET A 149 7.94 11.78 -3.81
C MET A 149 9.12 10.91 -4.23
N ALA A 150 9.35 10.76 -5.55
CA ALA A 150 10.47 9.97 -6.04
C ALA A 150 11.81 10.51 -5.54
N ILE A 151 12.02 11.83 -5.62
CA ILE A 151 13.22 12.48 -5.10
C ILE A 151 13.40 12.20 -3.60
N ALA A 152 12.36 12.44 -2.80
CA ALA A 152 12.44 12.24 -1.36
C ALA A 152 12.79 10.79 -0.99
N MET A 153 12.13 9.82 -1.60
CA MET A 153 12.38 8.40 -1.33
C MET A 153 13.79 7.96 -1.76
N ASN A 154 14.26 8.44 -2.92
CA ASN A 154 15.61 8.17 -3.40
C ASN A 154 16.69 8.77 -2.49
N ILE A 155 16.44 9.92 -1.85
CA ILE A 155 17.36 10.55 -0.89
C ILE A 155 17.45 9.73 0.40
N ILE A 156 16.31 9.30 0.97
CA ILE A 156 16.29 8.60 2.26
C ILE A 156 16.59 7.10 2.14
N GLY A 157 16.78 6.58 0.92
CA GLY A 157 17.00 5.16 0.65
C GLY A 157 15.75 4.28 0.79
N GLY A 158 14.56 4.90 0.88
CA GLY A 158 13.29 4.20 0.76
C GLY A 158 12.88 4.05 -0.71
N ARG A 159 11.62 3.71 -0.99
CA ARG A 159 11.18 3.44 -2.37
C ARG A 159 9.88 4.15 -2.73
N SER A 160 9.84 4.82 -3.89
CA SER A 160 8.58 5.34 -4.44
C SER A 160 7.99 4.43 -5.51
N ASN A 161 6.67 4.47 -5.66
CA ASN A 161 5.93 3.63 -6.59
C ASN A 161 5.24 4.44 -7.69
N THR A 162 5.35 4.00 -8.95
CA THR A 162 4.73 4.65 -10.12
C THR A 162 3.21 4.64 -10.12
N GLY A 163 2.60 3.70 -9.41
CA GLY A 163 1.23 3.29 -9.66
C GLY A 163 0.99 2.82 -11.11
N GLU A 164 -0.27 2.78 -11.49
CA GLU A 164 -0.76 2.20 -12.75
C GLU A 164 -0.60 3.13 -13.97
N GLY A 165 0.20 4.18 -13.86
CA GLY A 165 0.20 5.30 -14.82
C GLY A 165 1.27 5.26 -15.90
N GLY A 166 2.20 4.31 -15.83
CA GLY A 166 3.47 4.38 -16.54
C GLY A 166 4.43 5.41 -15.91
N GLU A 167 5.63 5.50 -16.46
CA GLU A 167 6.63 6.49 -16.09
C GLU A 167 7.33 7.01 -17.35
N ASP A 168 7.57 8.33 -17.42
CA ASP A 168 8.27 8.94 -18.55
C ASP A 168 9.75 8.48 -18.54
N PRO A 169 10.29 7.90 -19.64
CA PRO A 169 11.67 7.41 -19.70
C PRO A 169 12.74 8.45 -19.36
N GLU A 170 12.45 9.74 -19.55
CA GLU A 170 13.39 10.80 -19.16
C GLU A 170 13.67 10.82 -17.65
N ARG A 171 12.79 10.24 -16.83
CA ARG A 171 12.99 10.10 -15.38
C ARG A 171 13.99 9.00 -14.99
N TYR A 172 14.36 8.12 -15.92
CA TYR A 172 15.32 7.03 -15.64
C TYR A 172 16.75 7.57 -15.52
N LYS A 173 17.03 8.72 -16.13
CA LYS A 173 18.30 9.43 -16.03
C LYS A 173 18.30 10.30 -14.78
N LYS A 174 19.47 10.46 -14.16
CA LYS A 174 19.66 11.48 -13.13
C LYS A 174 19.57 12.86 -13.78
N ARG A 175 19.01 13.82 -13.06
CA ARG A 175 18.96 15.22 -13.47
C ARG A 175 20.33 15.86 -13.31
N ASP A 176 20.49 17.03 -13.92
CA ASP A 176 21.74 17.81 -13.86
C ASP A 176 22.12 18.23 -12.43
N ASP A 177 21.13 18.36 -11.53
CA ASP A 177 21.35 18.64 -10.11
C ASP A 177 21.71 17.39 -9.28
N GLY A 178 21.88 16.23 -9.92
CA GLY A 178 22.21 14.94 -9.29
C GLY A 178 21.01 14.21 -8.69
N LEU A 179 19.82 14.82 -8.66
CA LEU A 179 18.61 14.19 -8.12
C LEU A 179 18.04 13.19 -9.11
N SER A 180 17.50 12.09 -8.58
CA SER A 180 16.77 11.10 -9.38
C SER A 180 15.27 11.24 -9.15
N THR A 181 14.52 11.35 -10.24
CA THR A 181 13.06 11.30 -10.24
C THR A 181 12.52 9.93 -10.63
N ARG A 182 13.38 8.92 -10.82
CA ARG A 182 12.99 7.53 -11.11
C ARG A 182 12.26 6.94 -9.91
N SER A 183 11.10 6.31 -10.12
CA SER A 183 10.49 5.50 -9.06
C SER A 183 11.16 4.13 -8.98
N ALA A 184 11.56 3.73 -7.77
CA ALA A 184 12.17 2.41 -7.53
C ALA A 184 11.19 1.25 -7.78
N ILE A 185 9.91 1.44 -7.43
CA ILE A 185 8.85 0.45 -7.64
C ILE A 185 8.06 0.80 -8.89
N LYS A 186 7.96 -0.17 -9.81
CA LYS A 186 7.23 -0.08 -11.07
C LYS A 186 6.04 -1.03 -11.00
N GLN A 187 4.83 -0.49 -11.06
CA GLN A 187 3.62 -1.31 -10.95
C GLN A 187 3.24 -1.95 -12.30
N VAL A 188 2.78 -3.19 -12.24
CA VAL A 188 2.16 -3.96 -13.34
C VAL A 188 0.72 -4.25 -12.92
N ALA A 189 -0.22 -3.53 -13.53
CA ALA A 189 -1.66 -3.63 -13.24
C ALA A 189 -2.45 -4.07 -14.47
N SER A 190 -3.72 -4.42 -14.31
CA SER A 190 -4.57 -5.03 -15.34
C SER A 190 -4.58 -4.31 -16.69
N GLY A 191 -4.58 -2.98 -16.70
CA GLY A 191 -4.57 -2.19 -17.94
C GLY A 191 -3.22 -2.14 -18.68
N ARG A 192 -2.12 -2.61 -18.05
CA ARG A 192 -0.74 -2.56 -18.58
C ARG A 192 -0.30 -1.20 -19.13
N PHE A 193 -0.89 -0.11 -18.64
CA PHE A 193 -0.56 1.23 -19.10
C PHE A 193 0.91 1.56 -18.84
N GLY A 194 1.64 1.93 -19.90
CA GLY A 194 3.05 2.29 -19.84
C GLY A 194 3.99 1.14 -19.47
N VAL A 195 3.52 -0.12 -19.48
CA VAL A 195 4.36 -1.29 -19.21
C VAL A 195 5.13 -1.65 -20.48
N THR A 196 6.39 -1.25 -20.53
CA THR A 196 7.33 -1.53 -21.62
C THR A 196 8.57 -2.27 -21.10
N ALA A 197 9.37 -2.86 -21.98
CA ALA A 197 10.64 -3.50 -21.57
C ALA A 197 11.56 -2.50 -20.84
N GLU A 198 11.71 -1.28 -21.36
CA GLU A 198 12.51 -0.22 -20.73
C GLU A 198 11.96 0.17 -19.34
N TYR A 199 10.64 0.26 -19.19
CA TYR A 199 9.99 0.52 -17.90
C TYR A 199 10.29 -0.58 -16.88
N LEU A 200 10.22 -1.85 -17.30
CA LEU A 200 10.41 -3.01 -16.42
C LEU A 200 11.87 -3.18 -15.98
N VAL A 201 12.85 -2.90 -16.85
CA VAL A 201 14.28 -3.00 -16.50
C VAL A 201 14.78 -1.83 -15.65
N ASN A 202 14.05 -0.71 -15.61
CA ASN A 202 14.33 0.46 -14.76
C ASN A 202 13.60 0.40 -13.40
N ALA A 203 13.33 -0.82 -12.92
CA ALA A 203 12.72 -1.12 -11.61
C ALA A 203 13.75 -1.76 -10.67
N ASP A 204 13.68 -1.40 -9.40
CA ASP A 204 14.28 -2.18 -8.31
C ASP A 204 13.25 -3.19 -7.76
N GLU A 205 11.96 -2.86 -7.88
CA GLU A 205 10.82 -3.72 -7.53
C GLU A 205 9.73 -3.63 -8.60
N LEU A 206 9.20 -4.78 -9.01
CA LEU A 206 8.07 -4.93 -9.92
C LEU A 206 6.85 -5.38 -9.12
N GLN A 207 5.86 -4.51 -8.99
CA GLN A 207 4.66 -4.78 -8.19
C GLN A 207 3.49 -5.23 -9.04
N ILE A 208 3.09 -6.49 -8.93
CA ILE A 208 1.83 -7.01 -9.49
C ILE A 208 0.68 -6.50 -8.63
N LYS A 209 -0.18 -5.66 -9.20
CA LYS A 209 -1.33 -5.09 -8.49
C LYS A 209 -2.58 -5.93 -8.72
N ILE A 210 -2.84 -6.89 -7.84
CA ILE A 210 -4.09 -7.66 -7.86
C ILE A 210 -5.27 -6.75 -7.48
N ALA A 211 -5.12 -5.98 -6.39
CA ALA A 211 -6.21 -5.15 -5.88
C ALA A 211 -5.69 -3.91 -5.11
N GLN A 212 -6.63 -3.05 -4.69
CA GLN A 212 -6.37 -1.93 -3.79
C GLN A 212 -7.52 -1.75 -2.79
N GLY A 213 -7.22 -1.33 -1.55
CA GLY A 213 -8.21 -1.28 -0.47
C GLY A 213 -9.48 -0.48 -0.78
N ALA A 214 -9.36 0.64 -1.49
CA ALA A 214 -10.50 1.51 -1.81
C ALA A 214 -11.52 0.92 -2.81
N LYS A 215 -11.14 -0.14 -3.55
CA LYS A 215 -11.97 -0.82 -4.55
C LYS A 215 -11.37 -2.17 -4.93
N PRO A 216 -11.47 -3.18 -4.06
CA PRO A 216 -10.73 -4.43 -4.23
C PRO A 216 -11.19 -5.24 -5.46
N GLY A 217 -12.48 -5.23 -5.77
CA GLY A 217 -13.07 -5.98 -6.89
C GLY A 217 -13.07 -5.25 -8.24
N GLU A 218 -12.35 -4.14 -8.38
CA GLU A 218 -12.41 -3.27 -9.57
C GLU A 218 -11.04 -2.80 -10.04
N GLY A 219 -10.97 -2.36 -11.31
CA GLY A 219 -9.76 -1.79 -11.91
C GLY A 219 -9.50 -0.31 -11.57
N GLY A 220 -8.31 0.16 -11.96
CA GLY A 220 -7.94 1.57 -11.93
C GLY A 220 -8.90 2.43 -12.77
N GLN A 221 -9.17 3.65 -12.32
CA GLN A 221 -10.06 4.59 -13.01
C GLN A 221 -9.37 5.94 -13.13
N LEU A 222 -9.27 6.47 -14.35
CA LEU A 222 -8.82 7.82 -14.63
C LEU A 222 -9.83 8.53 -15.54
N PRO A 223 -10.56 9.55 -15.05
CA PRO A 223 -11.50 10.29 -15.88
C PRO A 223 -10.84 10.93 -17.10
N GLY A 224 -11.50 10.91 -18.26
CA GLY A 224 -10.93 11.33 -19.53
C GLY A 224 -10.44 12.77 -19.57
N TYR A 225 -11.07 13.68 -18.81
CA TYR A 225 -10.61 15.07 -18.66
C TYR A 225 -9.31 15.23 -17.84
N LYS A 226 -8.76 14.14 -17.30
CA LYS A 226 -7.40 14.06 -16.74
C LYS A 226 -6.41 13.37 -17.69
N VAL A 227 -6.88 12.88 -18.84
CA VAL A 227 -6.06 12.22 -19.85
C VAL A 227 -5.68 13.26 -20.91
N ASP A 228 -4.74 14.13 -20.54
CA ASP A 228 -4.16 15.08 -21.50
C ASP A 228 -3.23 14.37 -22.50
N LYS A 229 -2.61 15.12 -23.42
CA LYS A 229 -1.70 14.56 -24.43
C LYS A 229 -0.49 13.84 -23.83
N ILE A 230 0.01 14.31 -22.68
CA ILE A 230 1.20 13.75 -22.03
C ILE A 230 0.82 12.44 -21.32
N ILE A 231 -0.30 12.44 -20.59
CA ILE A 231 -0.83 11.24 -19.95
C ILE A 231 -1.17 10.17 -21.00
N ALA A 232 -1.85 10.57 -22.08
CA ALA A 232 -2.19 9.67 -23.16
C ALA A 232 -0.96 9.02 -23.80
N ARG A 233 0.08 9.83 -24.09
CA ARG A 233 1.36 9.34 -24.61
C ARG A 233 2.02 8.34 -23.66
N THR A 234 2.09 8.68 -22.36
CA THR A 234 2.72 7.84 -21.34
C THR A 234 2.01 6.49 -21.19
N ARG A 235 0.69 6.47 -21.40
CA ARG A 235 -0.14 5.26 -21.28
C ARG A 235 -0.38 4.54 -22.60
N HIS A 236 0.17 5.02 -23.71
CA HIS A 236 -0.17 4.55 -25.06
C HIS A 236 -1.68 4.53 -25.33
N SER A 237 -2.39 5.58 -24.87
CA SER A 237 -3.83 5.73 -24.98
C SER A 237 -4.24 6.96 -25.80
N ILE A 238 -5.55 7.19 -25.93
CA ILE A 238 -6.12 8.32 -26.68
C ILE A 238 -6.39 9.49 -25.71
N PRO A 239 -5.97 10.74 -26.03
CA PRO A 239 -6.29 11.92 -25.22
C PRO A 239 -7.81 12.13 -25.04
N GLY A 240 -8.23 12.53 -23.84
CA GLY A 240 -9.62 12.85 -23.51
C GLY A 240 -10.52 11.65 -23.21
N ILE A 241 -10.06 10.42 -23.44
CA ILE A 241 -10.83 9.20 -23.21
C ILE A 241 -10.62 8.70 -21.77
N SER A 242 -11.71 8.40 -21.07
CA SER A 242 -11.66 7.79 -19.74
C SER A 242 -10.99 6.43 -19.79
N LEU A 243 -10.03 6.20 -18.90
CA LEU A 243 -9.33 4.92 -18.78
C LEU A 243 -9.90 4.17 -17.58
N ILE A 244 -10.75 3.20 -17.87
CA ILE A 244 -11.26 2.23 -16.90
C ILE A 244 -10.54 0.91 -17.19
N SER A 245 -9.69 0.50 -16.26
CA SER A 245 -8.93 -0.73 -16.44
C SER A 245 -9.86 -1.93 -16.25
N PRO A 246 -9.63 -3.05 -16.94
CA PRO A 246 -10.33 -4.30 -16.63
C PRO A 246 -10.18 -4.65 -15.14
N PRO A 247 -11.22 -5.18 -14.48
CA PRO A 247 -11.06 -5.64 -13.10
C PRO A 247 -9.99 -6.73 -12.95
N PRO A 248 -9.97 -7.81 -13.74
CA PRO A 248 -8.92 -8.82 -13.63
C PRO A 248 -7.69 -8.46 -14.47
N HIS A 249 -6.54 -9.02 -14.09
CA HIS A 249 -5.44 -9.23 -15.01
C HIS A 249 -5.85 -10.33 -16.00
N HIS A 250 -5.83 -10.03 -17.30
CA HIS A 250 -6.24 -11.00 -18.33
C HIS A 250 -5.27 -12.18 -18.52
N ASP A 251 -4.10 -12.10 -17.88
CA ASP A 251 -3.04 -13.10 -17.81
C ASP A 251 -2.90 -13.70 -16.40
N ILE A 252 -3.90 -13.50 -15.52
CA ILE A 252 -3.96 -14.13 -14.19
C ILE A 252 -5.41 -14.59 -13.92
N TYR A 253 -5.71 -15.85 -14.20
CA TYR A 253 -7.00 -16.46 -13.86
C TYR A 253 -6.89 -17.54 -12.78
N SER A 254 -5.67 -17.86 -12.36
CA SER A 254 -5.35 -18.88 -11.38
C SER A 254 -4.01 -18.57 -10.69
N ILE A 255 -3.64 -19.36 -9.68
CA ILE A 255 -2.38 -19.15 -8.95
C ILE A 255 -1.16 -19.51 -9.80
N GLU A 256 -1.30 -20.48 -10.70
CA GLU A 256 -0.29 -20.88 -11.67
C GLU A 256 -0.06 -19.80 -12.74
N ASP A 257 -1.09 -19.06 -13.13
CA ASP A 257 -0.94 -17.89 -14.01
C ASP A 257 -0.20 -16.75 -13.30
N LEU A 258 -0.49 -16.52 -12.02
CA LEU A 258 0.29 -15.56 -11.22
C LEU A 258 1.77 -15.99 -11.15
N ALA A 259 2.03 -17.28 -10.92
CA ALA A 259 3.39 -17.82 -10.93
C ALA A 259 4.07 -17.62 -12.29
N GLN A 260 3.32 -17.73 -13.40
CA GLN A 260 3.83 -17.44 -14.73
C GLN A 260 4.19 -15.97 -14.89
N LEU A 261 3.34 -15.04 -14.47
CA LEU A 261 3.66 -13.61 -14.56
C LEU A 261 4.87 -13.25 -13.68
N ILE A 262 4.98 -13.81 -12.46
CA ILE A 262 6.17 -13.63 -11.61
C ILE A 262 7.43 -14.12 -12.35
N PHE A 263 7.34 -15.29 -12.99
CA PHE A 263 8.43 -15.83 -13.79
C PHE A 263 8.79 -14.91 -14.97
N ASP A 264 7.82 -14.37 -15.70
CA ASP A 264 8.06 -13.46 -16.83
C ASP A 264 8.74 -12.16 -16.36
N LEU A 265 8.29 -11.59 -15.24
CA LEU A 265 8.86 -10.38 -14.63
C LEU A 265 10.29 -10.60 -14.13
N LYS A 266 10.59 -11.79 -13.60
CA LYS A 266 11.97 -12.17 -13.23
C LYS A 266 12.85 -12.45 -14.43
N ASN A 267 12.30 -12.94 -15.54
CA ASN A 267 13.08 -13.11 -16.76
C ASN A 267 13.45 -11.75 -17.37
N ILE A 268 12.51 -10.81 -17.50
CA ILE A 268 12.81 -9.48 -18.07
C ILE A 268 13.77 -8.68 -17.18
N ASN A 269 13.61 -8.74 -15.85
CA ASN A 269 14.47 -8.05 -14.90
C ASN A 269 14.89 -8.97 -13.74
N PRO A 270 15.97 -9.76 -13.93
CA PRO A 270 16.45 -10.72 -12.92
C PRO A 270 16.85 -10.11 -11.58
N SER A 271 17.22 -8.82 -11.56
CA SER A 271 17.63 -8.12 -10.34
C SER A 271 16.47 -7.52 -9.55
N ALA A 272 15.28 -7.35 -10.14
CA ALA A 272 14.17 -6.74 -9.45
C ALA A 272 13.51 -7.70 -8.47
N VAL A 273 13.08 -7.18 -7.32
CA VAL A 273 12.13 -7.84 -6.41
C VAL A 273 10.77 -7.90 -7.11
N VAL A 274 10.04 -9.01 -7.02
CA VAL A 274 8.64 -9.10 -7.48
C VAL A 274 7.72 -9.11 -6.28
N SER A 275 6.88 -8.08 -6.17
CA SER A 275 5.88 -7.95 -5.12
C SER A 275 4.46 -8.17 -5.63
N VAL A 276 3.59 -8.71 -4.77
CA VAL A 276 2.17 -8.89 -5.07
C VAL A 276 1.34 -8.09 -4.09
N LYS A 277 0.56 -7.13 -4.59
CA LYS A 277 -0.32 -6.28 -3.79
C LYS A 277 -1.71 -6.89 -3.69
N LEU A 278 -2.06 -7.33 -2.48
CA LEU A 278 -3.35 -7.88 -2.07
C LEU A 278 -4.12 -6.86 -1.22
N VAL A 279 -5.39 -7.17 -0.94
CA VAL A 279 -6.23 -6.41 0.00
C VAL A 279 -6.69 -7.33 1.12
N ALA A 280 -6.80 -6.78 2.32
CA ALA A 280 -7.31 -7.50 3.48
C ALA A 280 -8.74 -7.99 3.25
N GLU A 281 -8.93 -9.30 3.35
CA GLU A 281 -10.19 -10.03 3.37
C GLU A 281 -10.01 -11.35 4.11
N SER A 282 -11.08 -11.96 4.64
CA SER A 282 -10.97 -13.31 5.18
C SER A 282 -10.53 -14.31 4.11
N GLY A 283 -9.57 -15.16 4.44
CA GLY A 283 -8.99 -16.13 3.51
C GLY A 283 -7.73 -15.63 2.81
N VAL A 284 -7.37 -14.34 2.96
CA VAL A 284 -6.16 -13.78 2.35
C VAL A 284 -4.89 -14.49 2.81
N GLY A 285 -4.87 -15.09 3.99
CA GLY A 285 -3.74 -15.91 4.45
C GLY A 285 -3.48 -17.12 3.55
N THR A 286 -4.54 -17.77 3.06
CA THR A 286 -4.45 -18.90 2.13
C THR A 286 -3.92 -18.45 0.77
N ILE A 287 -4.42 -17.30 0.28
CA ILE A 287 -3.95 -16.69 -0.96
C ILE A 287 -2.45 -16.35 -0.84
N ALA A 288 -2.04 -15.73 0.27
CA ALA A 288 -0.65 -15.38 0.53
C ALA A 288 0.28 -16.61 0.55
N ALA A 289 -0.16 -17.74 1.09
CA ALA A 289 0.58 -18.99 1.01
C ALA A 289 0.76 -19.47 -0.44
N GLY A 290 -0.27 -19.33 -1.27
CA GLY A 290 -0.19 -19.57 -2.72
C GLY A 290 0.81 -18.63 -3.40
N VAL A 291 0.75 -17.33 -3.10
CA VAL A 291 1.62 -16.29 -3.64
C VAL A 291 3.10 -16.54 -3.29
N ALA A 292 3.37 -16.96 -2.05
CA ALA A 292 4.72 -17.37 -1.63
C ALA A 292 5.21 -18.58 -2.44
N LYS A 293 4.37 -19.60 -2.63
CA LYS A 293 4.71 -20.78 -3.46
C LYS A 293 4.89 -20.43 -4.95
N ALA A 294 4.17 -19.42 -5.43
CA ALA A 294 4.28 -18.85 -6.77
C ALA A 294 5.56 -18.01 -6.97
N LYS A 295 6.43 -17.94 -5.96
CA LYS A 295 7.75 -17.29 -5.99
C LYS A 295 7.73 -15.76 -5.91
N ALA A 296 6.72 -15.15 -5.28
CA ALA A 296 6.81 -13.73 -4.96
C ALA A 296 7.88 -13.48 -3.88
N ASP A 297 8.69 -12.43 -4.02
CA ASP A 297 9.67 -12.04 -3.01
C ASP A 297 9.02 -11.25 -1.85
N LEU A 298 7.94 -10.54 -2.15
CA LEU A 298 7.25 -9.63 -1.23
C LEU A 298 5.73 -9.72 -1.42
N ILE A 299 4.99 -9.67 -0.31
CA ILE A 299 3.54 -9.52 -0.32
C ILE A 299 3.20 -8.20 0.36
N LEU A 300 2.50 -7.33 -0.36
CA LEU A 300 1.90 -6.13 0.21
C LEU A 300 0.44 -6.42 0.55
N ILE A 301 0.07 -6.20 1.81
CA ILE A 301 -1.32 -6.22 2.25
C ILE A 301 -1.84 -4.80 2.46
N SER A 302 -2.91 -4.45 1.74
CA SER A 302 -3.61 -3.18 1.86
C SER A 302 -4.87 -3.30 2.70
N GLY A 303 -5.02 -2.44 3.70
CA GLY A 303 -6.28 -2.26 4.41
C GLY A 303 -7.33 -1.49 3.58
N SER A 304 -8.61 -1.67 3.91
CA SER A 304 -9.76 -0.98 3.30
C SER A 304 -9.70 0.54 3.44
N GLU A 305 -8.88 1.04 4.37
CA GLU A 305 -8.74 2.45 4.69
C GLU A 305 -7.85 3.21 3.69
N GLY A 306 -7.31 2.52 2.68
CA GLY A 306 -6.46 3.06 1.63
C GLY A 306 -7.13 4.18 0.81
N GLY A 307 -6.32 5.12 0.32
CA GLY A 307 -6.79 6.23 -0.52
C GLY A 307 -7.04 5.84 -1.99
N THR A 308 -7.77 6.68 -2.71
CA THR A 308 -7.94 6.58 -4.17
C THR A 308 -8.17 7.94 -4.82
N GLY A 309 -7.71 8.10 -6.05
CA GLY A 309 -8.00 9.29 -6.86
C GLY A 309 -9.42 9.30 -7.42
N ALA A 310 -9.97 8.12 -7.75
CA ALA A 310 -11.31 7.93 -8.30
C ALA A 310 -11.80 6.50 -8.04
N SER A 311 -12.99 6.38 -7.46
CA SER A 311 -13.65 5.11 -7.16
C SER A 311 -15.13 5.33 -6.85
N PRO A 312 -16.02 4.35 -7.07
CA PRO A 312 -17.37 4.38 -6.53
C PRO A 312 -17.37 4.56 -5.01
N ALA A 313 -18.30 5.36 -4.50
CA ALA A 313 -18.43 5.61 -3.06
C ALA A 313 -18.82 4.34 -2.30
N SER A 314 -19.59 3.44 -2.93
CA SER A 314 -19.95 2.13 -2.40
C SER A 314 -18.70 1.30 -2.07
N SER A 315 -17.76 1.20 -3.01
CA SER A 315 -16.54 0.40 -2.85
C SER A 315 -15.64 0.98 -1.76
N ILE A 316 -15.51 2.31 -1.69
CA ILE A 316 -14.75 3.00 -0.63
C ILE A 316 -15.31 2.69 0.78
N LYS A 317 -16.63 2.50 0.91
CA LYS A 317 -17.28 2.33 2.21
C LYS A 317 -17.59 0.88 2.58
N HIS A 318 -17.67 -0.03 1.62
CA HIS A 318 -18.25 -1.35 1.83
C HIS A 318 -17.43 -2.51 1.26
N ALA A 319 -16.21 -2.26 0.75
CA ALA A 319 -15.35 -3.32 0.22
C ALA A 319 -13.97 -3.32 0.90
N GLY A 320 -13.48 -4.53 1.20
CA GLY A 320 -12.23 -4.77 1.94
C GLY A 320 -12.42 -4.76 3.46
N LEU A 321 -11.41 -5.25 4.17
CA LEU A 321 -11.34 -5.26 5.63
C LEU A 321 -10.22 -4.35 6.18
N PRO A 322 -10.23 -4.05 7.48
CA PRO A 322 -9.12 -3.40 8.16
C PRO A 322 -7.78 -4.12 7.96
N LEU A 323 -6.71 -3.33 7.90
CA LEU A 323 -5.35 -3.81 7.71
C LEU A 323 -4.96 -4.89 8.75
N GLU A 324 -5.32 -4.70 10.01
CA GLU A 324 -4.93 -5.55 11.12
C GLU A 324 -5.43 -7.00 10.94
N ILE A 325 -6.62 -7.17 10.37
CA ILE A 325 -7.20 -8.50 10.11
C ILE A 325 -6.39 -9.23 9.03
N GLY A 326 -6.18 -8.58 7.89
CA GLY A 326 -5.47 -9.20 6.77
C GLY A 326 -3.99 -9.47 7.11
N LEU A 327 -3.32 -8.53 7.77
CA LEU A 327 -1.91 -8.65 8.13
C LEU A 327 -1.68 -9.79 9.12
N ALA A 328 -2.48 -9.87 10.19
CA ALA A 328 -2.40 -10.95 11.16
C ALA A 328 -2.65 -12.32 10.50
N GLU A 329 -3.67 -12.42 9.65
CA GLU A 329 -4.01 -13.69 8.99
C GLU A 329 -2.89 -14.18 8.05
N ILE A 330 -2.26 -13.27 7.30
CA ILE A 330 -1.10 -13.59 6.45
C ILE A 330 0.08 -14.05 7.30
N GLN A 331 0.43 -13.29 8.35
CA GLN A 331 1.54 -13.62 9.23
C GLN A 331 1.36 -15.02 9.83
N GLN A 332 0.20 -15.26 10.46
CA GLN A 332 -0.12 -16.54 11.09
C GLN A 332 -0.07 -17.69 10.09
N THR A 333 -0.71 -17.54 8.92
CA THR A 333 -0.77 -18.60 7.91
C THR A 333 0.61 -18.93 7.34
N LEU A 334 1.42 -17.92 6.99
CA LEU A 334 2.75 -18.14 6.43
C LEU A 334 3.71 -18.77 7.45
N VAL A 335 3.64 -18.38 8.72
CA VAL A 335 4.45 -18.98 9.79
C VAL A 335 4.06 -20.44 9.98
N MET A 336 2.78 -20.73 10.14
CA MET A 336 2.29 -22.11 10.35
C MET A 336 2.60 -23.06 9.19
N ASN A 337 2.74 -22.53 7.96
CA ASN A 337 3.08 -23.30 6.77
C ASN A 337 4.58 -23.30 6.43
N ASN A 338 5.45 -22.73 7.27
CA ASN A 338 6.88 -22.57 7.02
C ASN A 338 7.22 -21.87 5.68
N LEU A 339 6.42 -20.84 5.34
CA LEU A 339 6.61 -20.02 4.13
C LEU A 339 7.07 -18.59 4.47
N ARG A 340 6.96 -18.17 5.73
CA ARG A 340 7.26 -16.80 6.15
C ARG A 340 8.73 -16.41 5.98
N GLY A 341 9.65 -17.37 6.09
CA GLY A 341 11.09 -17.15 6.03
C GLY A 341 11.65 -16.73 4.66
N VAL A 342 10.84 -16.78 3.60
CA VAL A 342 11.28 -16.48 2.23
C VAL A 342 10.55 -15.30 1.58
N VAL A 343 9.52 -14.75 2.22
CA VAL A 343 8.72 -13.64 1.68
C VAL A 343 8.72 -12.49 2.66
N ARG A 344 8.93 -11.27 2.16
CA ARG A 344 8.80 -10.05 2.96
C ARG A 344 7.34 -9.60 3.01
N LEU A 345 6.87 -9.11 4.16
CA LEU A 345 5.54 -8.50 4.27
C LEU A 345 5.63 -6.97 4.29
N GLN A 346 4.87 -6.31 3.43
CA GLN A 346 4.64 -4.88 3.45
C GLN A 346 3.19 -4.59 3.84
N ALA A 347 2.95 -3.53 4.60
CA ALA A 347 1.62 -3.11 5.00
C ALA A 347 1.34 -1.67 4.55
N ASP A 348 0.16 -1.43 3.98
CA ASP A 348 -0.38 -0.07 3.79
C ASP A 348 -1.86 -0.01 4.20
N GLY A 349 -2.34 1.17 4.59
CA GLY A 349 -3.68 1.28 5.18
C GLY A 349 -3.74 2.34 6.27
N GLN A 350 -3.52 3.60 5.88
CA GLN A 350 -3.59 4.72 6.82
C GLN A 350 -2.64 4.57 8.03
N VAL A 351 -1.45 4.01 7.82
CA VAL A 351 -0.30 4.11 8.74
C VAL A 351 0.16 5.57 8.78
N LYS A 352 0.10 6.20 9.95
CA LYS A 352 0.30 7.66 10.14
C LYS A 352 1.38 8.03 11.13
N THR A 353 1.65 7.17 12.11
CA THR A 353 2.53 7.45 13.26
C THR A 353 3.58 6.34 13.42
N GLY A 354 4.62 6.61 14.20
CA GLY A 354 5.58 5.59 14.62
C GLY A 354 4.90 4.45 15.40
N ARG A 355 3.84 4.75 16.15
CA ARG A 355 3.02 3.75 16.83
C ARG A 355 2.33 2.80 15.86
N ASP A 356 1.71 3.33 14.80
CA ASP A 356 1.10 2.50 13.75
C ASP A 356 2.13 1.55 13.10
N ILE A 357 3.36 2.03 12.90
CA ILE A 357 4.48 1.23 12.37
C ILE A 357 4.80 0.07 13.31
N ILE A 358 4.96 0.33 14.62
CA ILE A 358 5.26 -0.72 15.60
C ILE A 358 4.14 -1.74 15.71
N LEU A 359 2.88 -1.30 15.79
CA LEU A 359 1.75 -2.24 15.86
C LEU A 359 1.67 -3.10 14.59
N SER A 360 1.90 -2.51 13.42
CA SER A 360 1.97 -3.27 12.17
C SER A 360 3.18 -4.23 12.14
N ALA A 361 4.33 -3.83 12.69
CA ALA A 361 5.51 -4.68 12.79
C ALA A 361 5.25 -5.89 13.69
N LEU A 362 4.68 -5.68 14.88
CA LEU A 362 4.29 -6.76 15.81
C LEU A 362 3.29 -7.74 15.17
N LEU A 363 2.41 -7.26 14.30
CA LEU A 363 1.50 -8.10 13.50
C LEU A 363 2.16 -8.77 12.28
N GLY A 364 3.43 -8.47 11.96
CA GLY A 364 4.24 -9.19 10.97
C GLY A 364 4.79 -8.37 9.81
N ALA A 365 4.49 -7.07 9.71
CA ALA A 365 5.00 -6.23 8.64
C ALA A 365 6.50 -5.89 8.80
N GLU A 366 7.24 -5.92 7.69
CA GLU A 366 8.65 -5.53 7.63
C GLU A 366 8.87 -4.18 6.93
N GLU A 367 7.87 -3.75 6.14
CA GLU A 367 7.87 -2.52 5.35
C GLU A 367 6.50 -1.82 5.40
N PHE A 368 6.51 -0.50 5.21
CA PHE A 368 5.35 0.36 5.49
C PHE A 368 5.09 1.32 4.33
N GLY A 369 3.87 1.30 3.81
CA GLY A 369 3.42 2.11 2.69
C GLY A 369 2.67 3.38 3.12
N PHE A 370 3.09 4.53 2.59
CA PHE A 370 2.52 5.84 2.90
C PHE A 370 2.02 6.53 1.62
N ALA A 371 0.73 6.81 1.55
CA ALA A 371 0.12 7.49 0.41
C ALA A 371 -0.48 8.84 0.82
N THR A 372 -1.61 8.80 1.54
CA THR A 372 -2.36 10.02 1.90
C THR A 372 -1.55 10.98 2.76
N SER A 373 -0.77 10.48 3.74
CA SER A 373 0.12 11.31 4.57
C SER A 373 1.17 12.03 3.72
N ALA A 374 1.82 11.32 2.79
CA ALA A 374 2.77 11.93 1.85
C ALA A 374 2.11 13.02 0.98
N LEU A 375 0.90 12.78 0.48
CA LEU A 375 0.16 13.82 -0.27
C LEU A 375 -0.23 15.01 0.61
N ILE A 376 -0.57 14.79 1.88
CA ILE A 376 -0.87 15.86 2.85
C ILE A 376 0.37 16.72 3.09
N VAL A 377 1.53 16.09 3.31
CA VAL A 377 2.82 16.79 3.45
C VAL A 377 3.15 17.64 2.22
N LEU A 378 2.80 17.15 1.02
CA LEU A 378 2.93 17.91 -0.23
C LEU A 378 1.84 18.98 -0.45
N GLY A 379 0.90 19.14 0.48
CA GLY A 379 -0.09 20.23 0.48
C GLY A 379 -1.55 19.80 0.30
N CYS A 380 -1.87 18.50 0.22
CA CYS A 380 -3.26 18.05 0.16
C CYS A 380 -4.05 18.53 1.39
N VAL A 381 -5.20 19.18 1.14
CA VAL A 381 -6.12 19.70 2.18
C VAL A 381 -7.35 18.81 2.38
N MET A 382 -7.32 17.56 1.90
CA MET A 382 -8.39 16.57 2.06
C MET A 382 -9.79 17.01 1.55
N MET A 383 -9.82 17.80 0.47
CA MET A 383 -11.07 18.24 -0.18
C MET A 383 -11.88 17.10 -0.84
N ARG A 384 -11.25 15.94 -1.11
CA ARG A 384 -11.87 14.75 -1.72
C ARG A 384 -12.50 14.97 -3.11
N LYS A 385 -11.93 15.91 -3.88
CA LYS A 385 -12.32 16.19 -5.29
C LYS A 385 -11.25 15.77 -6.30
N CYS A 386 -10.41 14.80 -5.94
CA CYS A 386 -9.29 14.32 -6.76
C CYS A 386 -9.73 13.85 -8.16
N HIS A 387 -10.91 13.24 -8.24
CA HIS A 387 -11.48 12.73 -9.49
C HIS A 387 -11.89 13.87 -10.44
N LEU A 388 -12.32 15.04 -9.93
CA LEU A 388 -12.87 16.14 -10.74
C LEU A 388 -11.83 16.99 -11.46
N ASN A 389 -10.54 16.71 -11.29
CA ASN A 389 -9.45 17.52 -11.86
C ASN A 389 -9.38 18.98 -11.33
N THR A 390 -10.08 19.29 -10.24
CA THR A 390 -10.19 20.64 -9.67
C THR A 390 -9.41 20.80 -8.36
N CYS A 391 -8.32 20.05 -8.18
CA CYS A 391 -7.50 20.11 -6.98
C CYS A 391 -6.98 21.55 -6.76
N PRO A 392 -7.31 22.21 -5.63
CA PRO A 392 -7.00 23.63 -5.44
C PRO A 392 -5.51 23.92 -5.22
N VAL A 393 -4.74 22.88 -4.87
CA VAL A 393 -3.34 22.93 -4.45
C VAL A 393 -2.39 22.23 -5.44
N GLY A 394 -2.87 21.91 -6.65
CA GLY A 394 -2.02 21.34 -7.70
C GLY A 394 -1.54 19.90 -7.47
N VAL A 395 -2.06 19.18 -6.47
CA VAL A 395 -1.64 17.79 -6.15
C VAL A 395 -2.33 16.76 -7.06
N ALA A 396 -3.66 16.76 -7.12
CA ALA A 396 -4.45 15.71 -7.79
C ALA A 396 -5.15 16.24 -9.06
N THR A 397 -4.40 16.91 -9.94
CA THR A 397 -4.93 17.55 -11.15
C THR A 397 -3.91 17.53 -12.29
N GLN A 398 -4.40 17.44 -13.52
CA GLN A 398 -3.65 17.65 -14.76
C GLN A 398 -3.95 19.02 -15.40
N ASN A 399 -4.82 19.83 -14.79
CA ASN A 399 -5.05 21.20 -15.25
C ASN A 399 -3.79 22.04 -15.02
N ALA A 400 -3.22 22.61 -16.09
CA ALA A 400 -1.97 23.35 -16.05
C ALA A 400 -2.01 24.57 -15.09
N GLU A 401 -3.12 25.32 -15.06
CA GLU A 401 -3.26 26.48 -14.17
C GLU A 401 -3.36 26.08 -12.69
N LEU A 402 -4.02 24.95 -12.40
CA LEU A 402 -4.08 24.44 -11.03
C LEU A 402 -2.75 23.81 -10.60
N ARG A 403 -2.00 23.17 -11.51
CA ARG A 403 -0.67 22.63 -11.23
C ARG A 403 0.33 23.71 -10.85
N LYS A 404 0.24 24.93 -11.40
CA LYS A 404 1.05 26.09 -10.95
C LYS A 404 0.87 26.44 -9.47
N ARG A 405 -0.21 25.98 -8.82
CA ARG A 405 -0.48 26.19 -7.39
C ARG A 405 0.21 25.15 -6.50
N PHE A 406 0.89 24.16 -7.08
CA PHE A 406 1.65 23.18 -6.31
C PHE A 406 2.86 23.86 -5.65
N VAL A 407 2.87 23.83 -4.31
CA VAL A 407 3.93 24.42 -3.48
C VAL A 407 4.63 23.37 -2.59
N GLY A 408 4.30 22.09 -2.79
CA GLY A 408 4.94 20.98 -2.12
C GLY A 408 6.42 20.86 -2.50
N ARG A 409 7.24 20.37 -1.57
CA ARG A 409 8.68 20.21 -1.75
C ARG A 409 9.12 18.85 -1.23
N TYR A 410 10.11 18.24 -1.87
CA TYR A 410 10.60 16.91 -1.48
C TYR A 410 11.24 16.94 -0.09
N GLU A 411 11.82 18.07 0.31
CA GLU A 411 12.42 18.29 1.63
C GLU A 411 11.39 18.11 2.76
N TYR A 412 10.12 18.50 2.53
CA TYR A 412 9.07 18.29 3.52
C TYR A 412 8.79 16.80 3.74
N LEU A 413 8.88 15.99 2.68
CA LEU A 413 8.77 14.53 2.79
C LEU A 413 9.99 13.92 3.47
N VAL A 414 11.21 14.42 3.19
CA VAL A 414 12.42 13.99 3.90
C VAL A 414 12.26 14.23 5.40
N ASN A 415 11.77 15.41 5.81
CA ASN A 415 11.49 15.71 7.21
C ASN A 415 10.43 14.76 7.78
N PHE A 416 9.32 14.55 7.06
CA PHE A 416 8.25 13.63 7.48
C PHE A 416 8.75 12.21 7.78
N PHE A 417 9.51 11.62 6.85
CA PHE A 417 10.02 10.26 7.03
C PHE A 417 11.11 10.19 8.11
N THR A 418 11.90 11.24 8.26
CA THR A 418 12.87 11.34 9.37
C THR A 418 12.14 11.36 10.71
N PHE A 419 11.08 12.17 10.85
CA PHE A 419 10.29 12.24 12.08
C PHE A 419 9.58 10.93 12.40
N LEU A 420 8.99 10.27 11.39
CA LEU A 420 8.40 8.95 11.57
C LEU A 420 9.43 7.91 12.03
N ALA A 421 10.63 7.91 11.43
CA ALA A 421 11.69 6.99 11.81
C ALA A 421 12.18 7.25 13.23
N GLU A 422 12.39 8.51 13.63
CA GLU A 422 12.77 8.84 15.01
C GLU A 422 11.69 8.46 16.02
N GLU A 423 10.41 8.73 15.75
CA GLU A 423 9.32 8.26 16.62
C GLU A 423 9.23 6.74 16.69
N THR A 424 9.51 6.04 15.57
CA THR A 424 9.59 4.58 15.57
C THR A 424 10.72 4.10 16.49
N ARG A 425 11.88 4.78 16.51
CA ARG A 425 12.98 4.46 17.44
C ARG A 425 12.58 4.66 18.89
N GLU A 426 11.85 5.73 19.20
CA GLU A 426 11.33 5.96 20.55
C GLU A 426 10.42 4.81 21.00
N HIS A 427 9.55 4.30 20.12
CA HIS A 427 8.69 3.16 20.44
C HIS A 427 9.45 1.83 20.51
N LEU A 428 10.46 1.60 19.66
CA LEU A 428 11.36 0.44 19.78
C LEU A 428 12.09 0.44 21.11
N ALA A 429 12.59 1.61 21.54
CA ALA A 429 13.22 1.79 22.83
C ALA A 429 12.25 1.44 23.98
N GLN A 430 11.00 1.90 23.92
CA GLN A 430 9.96 1.57 24.92
C GLN A 430 9.59 0.08 24.94
N LEU A 431 9.53 -0.55 23.77
CA LEU A 431 9.25 -1.98 23.61
C LEU A 431 10.40 -2.85 24.14
N GLY A 432 11.64 -2.34 24.08
CA GLY A 432 12.85 -3.07 24.44
C GLY A 432 13.55 -3.77 23.27
N CYS A 433 13.28 -3.32 22.03
CA CYS A 433 13.87 -3.86 20.82
C CYS A 433 14.95 -2.92 20.28
N ARG A 434 16.11 -3.46 19.92
CA ARG A 434 17.23 -2.68 19.33
C ARG A 434 17.04 -2.44 17.84
N THR A 435 16.27 -3.30 17.18
CA THR A 435 15.97 -3.17 15.75
C THR A 435 14.48 -3.39 15.50
N LEU A 436 13.96 -2.84 14.41
CA LEU A 436 12.60 -3.08 13.98
C LEU A 436 12.38 -4.56 13.65
N GLU A 437 13.42 -5.24 13.17
CA GLU A 437 13.41 -6.68 12.86
C GLU A 437 13.13 -7.56 14.08
N GLU A 438 13.65 -7.19 15.25
CA GLU A 438 13.36 -7.88 16.53
C GLU A 438 11.88 -7.81 16.92
N ALA A 439 11.15 -6.78 16.47
CA ALA A 439 9.73 -6.61 16.72
C ALA A 439 8.85 -7.37 15.70
N VAL A 440 9.37 -7.73 14.52
CA VAL A 440 8.53 -8.27 13.44
C VAL A 440 7.88 -9.59 13.84
N GLY A 441 6.54 -9.62 13.83
CA GLY A 441 5.74 -10.81 14.10
C GLY A 441 5.63 -11.19 15.59
N ARG A 442 6.14 -10.36 16.50
CA ARG A 442 6.09 -10.57 17.96
C ARG A 442 4.73 -10.19 18.56
N ALA A 443 3.67 -10.82 18.07
CA ALA A 443 2.31 -10.59 18.55
C ALA A 443 2.13 -10.91 20.05
N ASP A 444 3.01 -11.71 20.64
CA ASP A 444 3.09 -11.96 22.09
C ASP A 444 3.36 -10.70 22.93
N LEU A 445 3.91 -9.65 22.31
CA LEU A 445 4.14 -8.35 22.94
C LEU A 445 2.92 -7.43 22.87
N LEU A 446 1.89 -7.77 22.09
CA LEU A 446 0.66 -6.98 21.99
C LEU A 446 -0.23 -7.18 23.22
N GLU A 447 -0.90 -6.10 23.62
CA GLU A 447 -1.87 -6.07 24.71
C GLU A 447 -3.12 -5.32 24.26
N ARG A 448 -4.26 -5.58 24.92
CA ARG A 448 -5.51 -4.89 24.61
C ARG A 448 -5.59 -3.56 25.36
N LYS A 449 -5.76 -2.46 24.64
CA LYS A 449 -6.15 -1.16 25.19
C LYS A 449 -7.66 -1.11 25.37
N GLN A 450 -8.11 -0.74 26.57
CA GLN A 450 -9.53 -0.66 26.91
C GLN A 450 -10.07 0.76 26.68
N PHE A 451 -11.34 0.85 26.32
CA PHE A 451 -12.08 2.11 26.17
C PHE A 451 -13.39 2.05 26.98
N PRO A 452 -13.31 2.27 28.31
CA PRO A 452 -14.45 2.09 29.21
C PRO A 452 -15.68 2.94 28.85
N ASP A 453 -15.46 4.14 28.30
CA ASP A 453 -16.53 5.05 27.87
C ASP A 453 -17.24 4.61 26.58
N PHE A 454 -16.79 3.51 25.95
CA PHE A 454 -17.34 2.94 24.73
C PHE A 454 -17.76 1.48 24.93
N PRO A 455 -18.96 1.22 25.49
CA PRO A 455 -19.39 -0.13 25.88
C PRO A 455 -19.30 -1.19 24.76
N LYS A 456 -19.59 -0.81 23.50
CA LYS A 456 -19.50 -1.72 22.35
C LYS A 456 -18.08 -2.24 22.12
N THR A 457 -17.05 -1.48 22.47
CA THR A 457 -15.65 -1.94 22.38
C THR A 457 -15.36 -3.10 23.34
N GLY A 458 -16.09 -3.19 24.46
CA GLY A 458 -16.01 -4.31 25.39
C GLY A 458 -16.50 -5.64 24.81
N LYS A 459 -17.35 -5.60 23.78
CA LYS A 459 -17.91 -6.79 23.09
C LYS A 459 -17.03 -7.31 21.95
N ILE A 460 -15.99 -6.56 21.58
CA ILE A 460 -15.01 -6.97 20.58
C ILE A 460 -14.06 -8.00 21.20
N ASP A 461 -13.65 -9.02 20.44
CA ASP A 461 -12.59 -9.96 20.79
C ASP A 461 -11.42 -9.83 19.81
N LEU A 462 -10.23 -9.50 20.32
CA LEU A 462 -9.01 -9.35 19.52
C LEU A 462 -8.09 -10.57 19.60
N SER A 463 -8.48 -11.63 20.33
CA SER A 463 -7.65 -12.82 20.57
C SER A 463 -7.13 -13.46 19.28
N LYS A 464 -7.96 -13.52 18.23
CA LYS A 464 -7.60 -14.05 16.91
C LYS A 464 -6.59 -13.17 16.17
N ILE A 465 -6.60 -11.86 16.41
CA ILE A 465 -5.69 -10.90 15.77
C ILE A 465 -4.32 -10.93 16.43
N ILE A 466 -4.28 -10.96 17.77
CA ILE A 466 -3.02 -10.98 18.55
C ILE A 466 -2.48 -12.38 18.80
N PHE A 467 -3.07 -13.41 18.18
CA PHE A 467 -2.59 -14.78 18.28
C PHE A 467 -1.15 -14.87 17.77
N PHE A 468 -0.26 -15.41 18.62
CA PHE A 468 1.16 -15.54 18.32
C PHE A 468 1.48 -16.95 17.79
N PRO A 469 1.82 -17.10 16.49
CA PRO A 469 2.07 -18.41 15.90
C PRO A 469 3.39 -19.05 16.36
N GLY A 470 4.29 -18.27 16.98
CA GLY A 470 5.57 -18.76 17.50
C GLY A 470 5.42 -19.72 18.69
N ASP A 471 4.31 -19.66 19.42
CA ASP A 471 4.00 -20.61 20.49
C ASP A 471 3.64 -22.00 19.94
N VAL A 472 3.26 -22.08 18.66
CA VAL A 472 2.83 -23.33 18.01
C VAL A 472 3.94 -23.95 17.17
N THR A 473 4.75 -23.13 16.50
CA THR A 473 5.81 -23.62 15.60
C THR A 473 7.09 -22.81 15.77
N PRO A 474 8.29 -23.44 15.72
CA PRO A 474 9.57 -22.73 15.77
C PRO A 474 9.97 -22.12 14.42
N ASN A 475 9.01 -21.83 13.53
CA ASN A 475 9.26 -21.33 12.19
C ASN A 475 9.64 -19.85 12.21
N ALA A 476 10.28 -19.38 11.13
CA ALA A 476 10.70 -17.98 11.00
C ALA A 476 9.50 -17.01 11.05
N LEU A 477 9.63 -15.92 11.81
CA LEU A 477 8.59 -14.89 11.95
C LEU A 477 8.71 -13.77 10.91
N HIS A 478 9.89 -13.63 10.31
CA HIS A 478 10.21 -12.65 9.26
C HIS A 478 11.04 -13.30 8.15
N LYS A 479 11.31 -12.56 7.07
CA LYS A 479 12.13 -13.06 5.95
C LYS A 479 13.59 -13.22 6.39
N ILE A 480 14.12 -14.43 6.27
CA ILE A 480 15.52 -14.76 6.61
C ILE A 480 16.34 -15.26 5.42
N SER A 481 15.69 -15.52 4.27
CA SER A 481 16.33 -16.02 3.05
C SER A 481 15.64 -15.49 1.80
N ASP A 482 16.30 -15.58 0.65
CA ASP A 482 15.76 -15.14 -0.65
C ASP A 482 14.97 -16.25 -1.35
N GLN A 483 14.10 -15.87 -2.28
CA GLN A 483 13.39 -16.83 -3.13
C GLN A 483 14.26 -17.37 -4.27
N GLU A 484 14.11 -18.66 -4.56
CA GLU A 484 14.67 -19.29 -5.75
C GLU A 484 13.66 -19.23 -6.91
N HIS A 485 14.00 -18.41 -7.91
CA HIS A 485 13.12 -18.07 -9.05
C HIS A 485 13.24 -18.98 -10.28
N LYS A 486 14.15 -19.98 -10.26
CA LYS A 486 14.37 -20.94 -11.35
C LYS A 486 14.67 -20.29 -12.72
N ILE A 487 15.41 -19.18 -12.73
CA ILE A 487 15.81 -18.42 -13.93
C ILE A 487 17.27 -18.68 -14.36
N CYS A 488 17.94 -19.65 -13.75
CA CYS A 488 19.34 -19.98 -14.04
C CYS A 488 19.49 -20.81 -15.31
N ASP A 489 18.54 -21.72 -15.57
CA ASP A 489 18.62 -22.71 -16.66
C ASP A 489 17.63 -22.41 -17.81
N VAL A 490 17.19 -21.16 -17.93
CA VAL A 490 16.24 -20.76 -18.99
C VAL A 490 16.94 -20.65 -20.35
N LEU A 491 16.19 -20.92 -21.42
CA LEU A 491 16.68 -20.89 -22.80
C LEU A 491 17.39 -19.56 -23.15
N ASP A 492 16.89 -18.46 -22.60
CA ASP A 492 17.44 -17.12 -22.84
C ASP A 492 18.90 -16.95 -22.42
N ARG A 493 19.41 -17.74 -21.47
CA ARG A 493 20.83 -17.68 -21.10
C ARG A 493 21.72 -18.02 -22.29
N GLU A 494 21.34 -19.06 -23.03
CA GLU A 494 22.02 -19.47 -24.24
C GLU A 494 21.76 -18.48 -25.39
N LEU A 495 20.54 -17.94 -25.49
CA LEU A 495 20.21 -16.92 -26.49
C LEU A 495 21.09 -15.68 -26.33
N ILE A 496 21.20 -15.15 -25.11
CA ILE A 496 22.04 -13.98 -24.77
C ILE A 496 23.51 -14.28 -25.05
N ARG A 497 24.01 -15.46 -24.66
CA ARG A 497 25.40 -15.86 -24.92
C ARG A 497 25.71 -15.90 -26.41
N ARG A 498 24.78 -16.39 -27.23
CA ARG A 498 24.95 -16.45 -28.70
C ARG A 498 24.69 -15.12 -29.39
N SER A 499 23.97 -14.20 -28.75
CA SER A 499 23.67 -12.86 -29.30
C SER A 499 24.65 -11.77 -28.86
N SER A 500 25.72 -12.10 -28.12
CA SER A 500 26.77 -11.14 -27.76
C SER A 500 27.26 -10.28 -28.93
N PRO A 501 27.48 -10.78 -30.16
CA PRO A 501 27.85 -9.90 -31.28
C PRO A 501 26.81 -8.82 -31.60
N ALA A 502 25.52 -9.12 -31.44
CA ALA A 502 24.45 -8.13 -31.61
C ALA A 502 24.39 -7.17 -30.41
N LEU A 503 24.47 -7.71 -29.19
CA LEU A 503 24.33 -6.93 -27.96
C LEU A 503 25.56 -6.08 -27.63
N ASP A 504 26.76 -6.44 -28.08
CA ASP A 504 27.99 -5.72 -27.76
C ASP A 504 28.48 -4.88 -28.94
N LEU A 505 28.34 -5.40 -30.18
CA LEU A 505 28.92 -4.80 -31.39
C LEU A 505 27.87 -4.30 -32.39
N LEU A 506 26.58 -4.42 -32.06
CA LEU A 506 25.47 -4.02 -32.96
C LEU A 506 25.49 -4.73 -34.32
N MET A 507 25.99 -5.96 -34.36
CA MET A 507 26.05 -6.77 -35.59
C MET A 507 24.83 -7.69 -35.71
N PRO A 508 24.22 -7.84 -36.91
CA PRO A 508 23.17 -8.81 -37.12
C PRO A 508 23.63 -10.24 -36.82
N VAL A 509 22.79 -11.03 -36.14
CA VAL A 509 23.05 -12.44 -35.81
C VAL A 509 21.84 -13.31 -36.17
N GLU A 510 22.09 -14.54 -36.61
CA GLU A 510 21.06 -15.57 -36.80
C GLU A 510 21.31 -16.72 -35.82
N ILE A 511 20.31 -17.00 -34.97
CA ILE A 511 20.41 -18.02 -33.91
C ILE A 511 19.28 -19.03 -34.09
N LYS A 512 19.64 -20.31 -34.24
CA LYS A 512 18.71 -21.44 -34.27
C LYS A 512 18.83 -22.25 -32.99
N LEU A 513 17.71 -22.39 -32.27
CA LEU A 513 17.58 -23.17 -31.03
C LEU A 513 16.30 -24.02 -31.10
N LYS A 514 16.28 -25.16 -30.40
CA LYS A 514 15.07 -25.98 -30.24
C LYS A 514 14.26 -25.42 -29.06
N ILE A 515 12.94 -25.34 -29.22
CA ILE A 515 12.00 -24.88 -28.19
C ILE A 515 10.90 -25.94 -28.00
N ARG A 516 10.49 -26.16 -26.76
CA ARG A 516 9.35 -27.02 -26.37
C ARG A 516 8.44 -26.23 -25.41
N ASN A 517 7.39 -26.88 -24.94
CA ASN A 517 6.41 -26.26 -24.03
C ASN A 517 6.96 -25.96 -22.62
N ILE A 518 8.10 -26.52 -22.23
CA ILE A 518 8.70 -26.27 -20.90
C ILE A 518 9.57 -25.00 -20.88
N GLU A 519 10.09 -24.58 -22.04
CA GLU A 519 10.89 -23.37 -22.21
C GLU A 519 9.96 -22.14 -22.32
N ARG A 520 9.40 -21.76 -21.18
CA ARG A 520 8.50 -20.60 -21.02
C ARG A 520 9.27 -19.27 -21.10
N ALA A 521 8.59 -18.19 -21.48
CA ALA A 521 9.15 -16.84 -21.56
C ALA A 521 10.38 -16.69 -22.48
N ALA A 522 10.49 -17.51 -23.53
CA ALA A 522 11.61 -17.46 -24.46
C ALA A 522 11.74 -16.08 -25.13
N GLY A 523 12.94 -15.51 -25.10
CA GLY A 523 13.27 -14.18 -25.63
C GLY A 523 13.01 -13.02 -24.66
N VAL A 524 12.34 -13.25 -23.53
CA VAL A 524 11.98 -12.19 -22.58
C VAL A 524 13.23 -11.65 -21.88
N MET A 525 14.12 -12.50 -21.37
CA MET A 525 15.34 -12.04 -20.70
C MET A 525 16.30 -11.38 -21.69
N HIS A 526 16.36 -11.88 -22.93
CA HIS A 526 17.10 -11.20 -24.00
C HIS A 526 16.53 -9.80 -24.30
N SER A 527 15.20 -9.66 -24.34
CA SER A 527 14.54 -8.37 -24.54
C SER A 527 14.85 -7.41 -23.39
N GLY A 528 14.94 -7.91 -22.16
CA GLY A 528 15.35 -7.15 -20.99
C GLY A 528 16.79 -6.66 -21.11
N GLU A 529 17.71 -7.52 -21.53
CA GLU A 529 19.10 -7.13 -21.74
C GLU A 529 19.25 -6.09 -22.86
N THR A 530 18.48 -6.24 -23.93
CA THR A 530 18.43 -5.25 -25.02
C THR A 530 17.92 -3.89 -24.53
N ALA A 531 16.79 -3.88 -23.82
CA ALA A 531 16.20 -2.66 -23.28
C ALA A 531 17.09 -1.99 -22.22
N ARG A 532 17.84 -2.77 -21.44
CA ARG A 532 18.79 -2.23 -20.45
C ARG A 532 19.94 -1.47 -21.11
N ARG A 533 20.41 -1.93 -22.27
CA ARG A 533 21.53 -1.32 -23.02
C ARG A 533 21.09 -0.15 -23.89
N TYR A 534 19.94 -0.29 -24.55
CA TYR A 534 19.54 0.60 -25.65
C TYR A 534 18.20 1.30 -25.44
N GLY A 535 17.55 1.09 -24.30
CA GLY A 535 16.22 1.62 -24.01
C GLY A 535 15.19 1.14 -25.03
N GLN A 536 14.13 1.93 -25.20
CA GLN A 536 13.05 1.65 -26.15
C GLN A 536 13.48 1.74 -27.62
N ALA A 537 14.61 2.37 -27.93
CA ALA A 537 15.14 2.41 -29.30
C ALA A 537 15.57 1.02 -29.80
N GLY A 538 16.04 0.15 -28.88
CA GLY A 538 16.46 -1.21 -29.21
C GLY A 538 17.73 -1.29 -30.04
N LEU A 539 17.98 -2.46 -30.64
CA LEU A 539 19.09 -2.68 -31.56
C LEU A 539 18.80 -2.03 -32.94
N PRO A 540 19.84 -1.60 -33.68
CA PRO A 540 19.68 -1.18 -35.07
C PRO A 540 19.20 -2.37 -35.91
N GLY A 541 18.17 -2.14 -36.72
CA GLY A 541 17.58 -3.14 -37.61
C GLY A 541 18.35 -3.36 -38.91
#